data_AF-A0A2E6K6K7-F1
#
_entry.id   AF-A0A2E6K6K7-F1
#
_cell.length_a   1.000
_cell.length_b   1.000
_cell.length_c   1.000
_cell.angle_alpha   90.00
_cell.angle_beta   90.00
_cell.angle_gamma   90.00
#
_symmetry.space_group_name_H-M   'P 1'
#
loop_
_entity.id
_entity.type
_entity.pdbx_description
1 polymer ?
#
loop_
_entity_poly.entity_id
_entity_poly.type
_entity_poly.pdbx_seq_one_letter_code
_entity_poly.pdbx_strand_id
1 'polypeptide(L)'
;MIPEHAYSSTTISTSAERLWTKRNLLIAVAVGVAAFAFYNFVLYNYYYGDPAHYQRYYDSLIGRDLIWALRSQSDYLGSSEIIYPMVAWIGSNALIERYVFMAAIDGAMYAVIYNTLRIHRCHPVFIALFLTNFYLIVLATSAERLKFSYIFLFLALMTAGRIRLIWIALAPLAHFQSLITLGSVFVWHFFSQLSARMKVVIGAGTAVGAVGLLYFFSTALLGKFASYQGQGGLIDILSGLALCGAALAIFHNRTKVFVTFAPLIALTFILGSDRMNMVTFTTFIYLCLVENKTKHPVVLAIMIYLSYKSFGFIDNVLKYGNGFI
;
A
#
# COMPACT_ATOMS: atom_id res chain seq x y z
N MET A 1 29.16 -8.20 31.53
CA MET A 1 28.82 -9.36 30.69
C MET A 1 27.36 -9.22 30.28
N ILE A 2 27.12 -8.73 29.06
CA ILE A 2 25.79 -8.63 28.47
C ILE A 2 25.66 -9.87 27.57
N PRO A 3 24.58 -10.66 27.66
CA PRO A 3 24.44 -11.82 26.79
C PRO A 3 24.30 -11.33 25.35
N GLU A 4 25.24 -11.73 24.50
CA GLU A 4 25.08 -11.73 23.06
C GLU A 4 23.85 -12.57 22.72
N HIS A 5 22.70 -11.93 22.62
CA HIS A 5 21.61 -12.48 21.83
C HIS A 5 22.10 -12.51 20.39
N ALA A 6 22.65 -13.66 20.01
CA ALA A 6 22.93 -14.04 18.65
C ALA A 6 21.69 -13.74 17.81
N TYR A 7 21.73 -12.62 17.07
CA TYR A 7 20.90 -12.44 15.90
C TYR A 7 21.31 -13.55 14.95
N SER A 8 20.53 -14.64 14.92
CA SER A 8 20.69 -15.72 13.97
C SER A 8 20.48 -15.16 12.56
N SER A 9 21.56 -14.67 11.96
CA SER A 9 21.65 -14.26 10.56
C SER A 9 21.66 -15.47 9.61
N THR A 10 21.59 -16.67 10.14
CA THR A 10 21.58 -17.95 9.44
C THR A 10 20.15 -18.44 9.18
N THR A 11 19.84 -18.73 7.90
CA THR A 11 18.65 -19.42 7.34
C THR A 11 17.51 -18.63 6.69
N ILE A 12 17.73 -17.39 6.22
CA ILE A 12 16.78 -16.83 5.21
C ILE A 12 17.09 -17.37 3.80
N SER A 13 18.37 -17.59 3.45
CA SER A 13 18.75 -17.97 2.08
C SER A 13 18.26 -19.36 1.65
N THR A 14 18.10 -20.33 2.57
CA THR A 14 17.60 -21.68 2.24
C THR A 14 16.07 -21.80 2.24
N SER A 15 15.36 -20.78 2.73
CA SER A 15 13.88 -20.78 2.80
C SER A 15 13.23 -20.31 1.50
N ALA A 16 13.87 -19.38 0.77
CA ALA A 16 13.37 -18.83 -0.48
C ALA A 16 13.36 -19.86 -1.63
N GLU A 17 14.38 -20.75 -1.69
CA GLU A 17 14.43 -21.84 -2.67
C GLU A 17 13.33 -22.90 -2.46
N ARG A 18 12.81 -23.07 -1.23
CA ARG A 18 11.80 -24.10 -0.92
C ARG A 18 10.35 -23.70 -1.21
N LEU A 19 10.06 -22.45 -1.57
CA LEU A 19 8.68 -21.94 -1.63
C LEU A 19 8.07 -21.81 -3.03
N TRP A 20 8.88 -21.92 -4.09
CA TRP A 20 8.40 -22.09 -5.48
C TRP A 20 8.10 -23.56 -5.79
N THR A 21 7.36 -24.23 -4.90
CA THR A 21 6.77 -25.50 -5.28
C THR A 21 5.83 -25.24 -6.46
N LYS A 22 5.87 -26.09 -7.50
CA LYS A 22 5.01 -25.96 -8.69
C LYS A 22 3.54 -25.71 -8.31
N ARG A 23 3.08 -26.32 -7.22
CA ARG A 23 1.74 -26.12 -6.65
C ARG A 23 1.45 -24.66 -6.25
N ASN A 24 2.38 -24.00 -5.54
CA ASN A 24 2.16 -22.61 -5.12
C ASN A 24 2.10 -21.66 -6.32
N LEU A 25 2.95 -21.89 -7.33
CA LEU A 25 2.93 -21.13 -8.58
C LEU A 25 1.58 -21.30 -9.30
N LEU A 26 1.09 -22.54 -9.43
CA LEU A 26 -0.21 -22.80 -10.07
C LEU A 26 -1.36 -22.09 -9.34
N ILE A 27 -1.38 -22.11 -8.01
CA ILE A 27 -2.41 -21.40 -7.23
C ILE A 27 -2.26 -19.89 -7.41
N ALA A 28 -1.04 -19.35 -7.42
CA ALA A 28 -0.82 -17.93 -7.65
C ALA A 28 -1.31 -17.48 -9.02
N VAL A 29 -1.05 -18.27 -10.06
CA VAL A 29 -1.57 -18.04 -11.41
C VAL A 29 -3.10 -18.11 -11.42
N ALA A 30 -3.70 -19.12 -10.77
CA ALA A 30 -5.15 -19.22 -10.66
C ALA A 30 -5.77 -18.01 -9.94
N VAL A 31 -5.14 -17.53 -8.84
CA VAL A 31 -5.54 -16.31 -8.14
C VAL A 31 -5.41 -15.09 -9.05
N GLY A 32 -4.33 -14.98 -9.82
CA GLY A 32 -4.14 -13.89 -10.77
C GLY A 32 -5.15 -13.89 -11.91
N VAL A 33 -5.49 -15.06 -12.47
CA VAL A 33 -6.53 -15.20 -13.50
C VAL A 33 -7.91 -14.88 -12.95
N ALA A 34 -8.23 -15.34 -11.74
CA ALA A 34 -9.49 -15.00 -11.08
C ALA A 34 -9.59 -13.50 -10.79
N ALA A 35 -8.52 -12.87 -10.33
CA ALA A 35 -8.45 -11.43 -10.12
C ALA A 35 -8.57 -10.66 -11.44
N PHE A 36 -7.89 -11.08 -12.51
CA PHE A 36 -8.05 -10.50 -13.84
C PHE A 36 -9.51 -10.54 -14.30
N ALA A 37 -10.17 -11.70 -14.24
CA ALA A 37 -11.55 -11.83 -14.65
C ALA A 37 -12.49 -10.93 -13.83
N PHE A 38 -12.30 -10.91 -12.51
CA PHE A 38 -13.08 -10.07 -11.60
C PHE A 38 -12.86 -8.57 -11.86
N TYR A 39 -11.61 -8.11 -11.92
CA TYR A 39 -11.32 -6.69 -12.12
C TYR A 39 -11.60 -6.21 -13.53
N ASN A 40 -11.53 -7.07 -14.54
CA ASN A 40 -12.00 -6.73 -15.87
C ASN A 40 -13.49 -6.39 -15.84
N PHE A 41 -14.30 -7.18 -15.13
CA PHE A 41 -15.72 -6.89 -14.93
C PHE A 41 -15.95 -5.62 -14.09
N VAL A 42 -15.24 -5.44 -13.00
CA VAL A 42 -15.42 -4.26 -12.13
C VAL A 42 -14.98 -2.98 -12.84
N LEU A 43 -13.80 -2.96 -13.47
CA LEU A 43 -13.27 -1.79 -14.17
C LEU A 43 -14.11 -1.40 -15.39
N TYR A 44 -14.70 -2.38 -16.09
CA TYR A 44 -15.65 -2.11 -17.17
C TYR A 44 -16.85 -1.28 -16.66
N ASN A 45 -17.32 -1.56 -15.45
CA ASN A 45 -18.43 -0.83 -14.83
C ASN A 45 -17.98 0.43 -14.05
N TYR A 46 -16.68 0.76 -14.00
CA TYR A 46 -16.16 1.87 -13.20
C TYR A 46 -15.67 3.03 -14.08
N TYR A 47 -16.58 3.94 -14.41
CA TYR A 47 -16.36 5.01 -15.39
C TYR A 47 -16.32 6.44 -14.82
N TYR A 48 -16.72 6.67 -13.56
CA TYR A 48 -16.66 7.99 -12.92
C TYR A 48 -15.54 8.11 -11.89
N GLY A 49 -15.28 9.35 -11.43
CA GLY A 49 -14.24 9.65 -10.45
C GLY A 49 -12.83 9.51 -11.04
N ASP A 50 -11.90 9.00 -10.23
CA ASP A 50 -10.50 8.81 -10.61
C ASP A 50 -10.30 8.02 -11.93
N PRO A 51 -10.99 6.89 -12.18
CA PRO A 51 -10.94 6.17 -13.46
C PRO A 51 -11.19 7.01 -14.71
N ALA A 52 -12.07 8.03 -14.64
CA ALA A 52 -12.35 8.90 -15.78
C ALA A 52 -11.14 9.76 -16.18
N HIS A 53 -10.33 10.16 -15.21
CA HIS A 53 -9.08 10.91 -15.46
C HIS A 53 -8.02 10.00 -16.08
N TYR A 54 -7.89 8.78 -15.57
CA TYR A 54 -6.97 7.79 -16.13
C TYR A 54 -7.36 7.36 -17.55
N GLN A 55 -8.66 7.21 -17.84
CA GLN A 55 -9.16 6.91 -19.18
C GLN A 55 -8.78 8.02 -20.17
N ARG A 56 -9.09 9.28 -19.84
CA ARG A 56 -8.74 10.43 -20.70
C ARG A 56 -7.24 10.55 -20.95
N TYR A 57 -6.43 10.34 -19.91
CA TYR A 57 -4.99 10.31 -20.06
C TYR A 57 -4.56 9.18 -21.00
N TYR A 58 -5.03 7.95 -20.77
CA TYR A 58 -4.68 6.78 -21.58
C TYR A 58 -5.02 6.96 -23.07
N ASP A 59 -6.23 7.45 -23.38
CA ASP A 59 -6.68 7.66 -24.76
C ASP A 59 -5.89 8.77 -25.47
N SER A 60 -5.40 9.76 -24.71
CA SER A 60 -4.58 10.84 -25.26
C SER A 60 -3.18 10.40 -25.72
N LEU A 61 -2.72 9.21 -25.30
CA LEU A 61 -1.38 8.68 -25.62
C LEU A 61 -1.31 7.98 -26.99
N ILE A 62 -2.45 7.69 -27.64
CA ILE A 62 -2.49 6.96 -28.91
C ILE A 62 -1.74 7.77 -29.98
N GLY A 63 -0.71 7.17 -30.57
CA GLY A 63 0.11 7.80 -31.61
C GLY A 63 1.04 8.91 -31.12
N ARG A 64 1.17 9.10 -29.79
CA ARG A 64 2.12 10.05 -29.19
C ARG A 64 3.41 9.34 -28.79
N ASP A 65 4.50 10.08 -28.72
CA ASP A 65 5.77 9.54 -28.22
C ASP A 65 5.80 9.43 -26.69
N LEU A 66 6.79 8.70 -26.16
CA LEU A 66 6.94 8.48 -24.74
C LEU A 66 7.29 9.77 -23.95
N ILE A 67 7.97 10.73 -24.56
CA ILE A 67 8.35 11.99 -23.91
C ILE A 67 7.09 12.82 -23.65
N TRP A 68 6.17 12.84 -24.61
CA TRP A 68 4.87 13.48 -24.48
C TRP A 68 4.05 12.83 -23.35
N ALA A 69 4.04 11.49 -23.28
CA ALA A 69 3.39 10.77 -22.18
C ALA A 69 3.93 11.22 -20.81
N LEU A 70 5.25 11.25 -20.64
CA LEU A 70 5.90 11.66 -19.39
C LEU A 70 5.58 13.11 -18.99
N ARG A 71 5.51 14.03 -19.96
CA ARG A 71 5.26 15.46 -19.69
C ARG A 71 3.79 15.78 -19.43
N SER A 72 2.89 15.16 -20.18
CA SER A 72 1.44 15.46 -20.11
C SER A 72 0.76 14.84 -18.89
N GLN A 73 1.38 13.88 -18.21
CA GLN A 73 0.77 13.20 -17.06
C GLN A 73 0.27 14.17 -15.96
N SER A 74 1.04 15.20 -15.62
CA SER A 74 0.67 16.17 -14.59
C SER A 74 -0.60 16.92 -14.94
N ASP A 75 -0.82 17.20 -16.23
CA ASP A 75 -1.94 17.98 -16.71
C ASP A 75 -3.25 17.20 -16.57
N TYR A 76 -3.21 15.89 -16.73
CA TYR A 76 -4.39 15.02 -16.61
C TYR A 76 -4.62 14.51 -15.18
N LEU A 77 -3.54 14.17 -14.47
CA LEU A 77 -3.61 13.37 -13.24
C LEU A 77 -3.09 14.11 -11.99
N GLY A 78 -2.55 15.32 -12.14
CA GLY A 78 -2.01 16.12 -11.05
C GLY A 78 -0.78 15.51 -10.36
N SER A 79 -0.12 14.53 -10.98
CA SER A 79 1.19 14.02 -10.52
C SER A 79 2.08 13.67 -11.70
N SER A 80 3.39 13.66 -11.45
CA SER A 80 4.42 13.22 -12.39
C SER A 80 5.15 12.04 -11.78
N GLU A 81 4.96 10.88 -12.37
CA GLU A 81 5.60 9.62 -11.99
C GLU A 81 6.28 9.03 -13.22
N ILE A 82 7.30 8.20 -13.03
CA ILE A 82 8.06 7.71 -14.18
C ILE A 82 7.41 6.45 -14.76
N ILE A 83 6.99 5.52 -13.89
CA ILE A 83 6.59 4.17 -14.32
C ILE A 83 5.18 4.14 -14.92
N TYR A 84 4.21 4.78 -14.28
CA TYR A 84 2.83 4.79 -14.76
C TYR A 84 2.67 5.26 -16.22
N PRO A 85 3.21 6.43 -16.64
CA PRO A 85 3.05 6.90 -18.02
C PRO A 85 3.73 5.99 -19.03
N MET A 86 4.86 5.36 -18.69
CA MET A 86 5.51 4.36 -19.55
C MET A 86 4.59 3.16 -19.79
N VAL A 87 3.99 2.63 -18.72
CA VAL A 87 3.10 1.47 -18.79
C VAL A 87 1.81 1.80 -19.55
N ALA A 88 1.20 2.96 -19.26
CA ALA A 88 0.01 3.43 -19.97
C ALA A 88 0.29 3.66 -21.46
N TRP A 89 1.44 4.24 -21.80
CA TRP A 89 1.87 4.48 -23.18
C TRP A 89 2.00 3.19 -23.98
N ILE A 90 2.59 2.13 -23.39
CA ILE A 90 2.70 0.82 -24.03
C ILE A 90 1.31 0.25 -24.35
N GLY A 91 0.40 0.22 -23.37
CA GLY A 91 -0.94 -0.35 -23.58
C GLY A 91 -1.75 0.44 -24.61
N SER A 92 -1.72 1.77 -24.52
CA SER A 92 -2.47 2.68 -25.39
C SER A 92 -2.00 2.59 -26.85
N ASN A 93 -0.69 2.57 -27.10
CA ASN A 93 -0.14 2.40 -28.45
C ASN A 93 -0.24 0.98 -28.98
N ALA A 94 -0.44 -0.02 -28.11
CA ALA A 94 -0.83 -1.36 -28.51
C ALA A 94 -2.33 -1.50 -28.82
N LEU A 95 -3.10 -0.40 -28.73
CA LEU A 95 -4.56 -0.36 -28.95
C LEU A 95 -5.34 -1.32 -28.05
N ILE A 96 -4.82 -1.58 -26.84
CA ILE A 96 -5.51 -2.39 -25.83
C ILE A 96 -6.43 -1.47 -25.03
N GLU A 97 -7.67 -1.89 -24.79
CA GLU A 97 -8.58 -1.12 -23.96
C GLU A 97 -8.04 -1.01 -22.52
N ARG A 98 -8.06 0.20 -21.95
CA ARG A 98 -7.42 0.51 -20.66
C ARG A 98 -7.85 -0.45 -19.55
N TYR A 99 -9.15 -0.74 -19.43
CA TYR A 99 -9.66 -1.57 -18.34
C TYR A 99 -9.18 -3.03 -18.45
N VAL A 100 -9.04 -3.58 -19.67
CA VAL A 100 -8.46 -4.91 -19.91
C VAL A 100 -6.99 -4.92 -19.52
N PHE A 101 -6.25 -3.89 -19.95
CA PHE A 101 -4.83 -3.77 -19.67
C PHE A 101 -4.54 -3.61 -18.16
N MET A 102 -5.31 -2.75 -17.49
CA MET A 102 -5.17 -2.53 -16.04
C MET A 102 -5.62 -3.75 -15.23
N ALA A 103 -6.70 -4.44 -15.64
CA ALA A 103 -7.11 -5.70 -15.01
C ALA A 103 -6.02 -6.78 -15.12
N ALA A 104 -5.28 -6.84 -16.23
CA ALA A 104 -4.18 -7.81 -16.39
C ALA A 104 -3.04 -7.51 -15.40
N ILE A 105 -2.72 -6.24 -15.20
CA ILE A 105 -1.75 -5.79 -14.19
C ILE A 105 -2.25 -6.12 -12.78
N ASP A 106 -3.55 -5.97 -12.50
CA ASP A 106 -4.16 -6.36 -11.22
C ASP A 106 -4.06 -7.87 -10.98
N GLY A 107 -4.32 -8.68 -12.01
CA GLY A 107 -4.12 -10.13 -11.95
C GLY A 107 -2.68 -10.50 -11.59
N ALA A 108 -1.70 -9.86 -12.24
CA ALA A 108 -0.28 -10.06 -11.93
C ALA A 108 0.05 -9.61 -10.49
N MET A 109 -0.45 -8.45 -10.06
CA MET A 109 -0.28 -7.95 -8.69
C MET A 109 -0.81 -8.94 -7.66
N TYR A 110 -2.02 -9.47 -7.87
CA TYR A 110 -2.65 -10.43 -6.98
C TYR A 110 -1.88 -11.75 -6.89
N ALA A 111 -1.33 -12.23 -8.00
CA ALA A 111 -0.45 -13.41 -8.00
C ALA A 111 0.83 -13.18 -7.19
N VAL A 112 1.47 -12.01 -7.34
CA VAL A 112 2.66 -11.61 -6.57
C VAL A 112 2.34 -11.49 -5.08
N ILE A 113 1.23 -10.86 -4.72
CA ILE A 113 0.77 -10.72 -3.32
C ILE A 113 0.52 -12.10 -2.71
N TYR A 114 -0.25 -12.97 -3.39
CA TYR A 114 -0.52 -14.32 -2.91
C TYR A 114 0.79 -15.07 -2.61
N ASN A 115 1.73 -15.09 -3.56
CA ASN A 115 3.03 -15.73 -3.36
C ASN A 115 3.80 -15.13 -2.18
N THR A 116 3.80 -13.80 -2.04
CA THR A 116 4.45 -13.12 -0.91
C THR A 116 3.87 -13.59 0.43
N LEU A 117 2.55 -13.65 0.55
CA LEU A 117 1.86 -14.10 1.76
C LEU A 117 2.16 -15.56 2.07
N ARG A 118 2.27 -16.43 1.04
CA ARG A 118 2.67 -17.83 1.20
C ARG A 118 4.11 -17.97 1.67
N ILE A 119 5.02 -17.16 1.15
CA ILE A 119 6.43 -17.13 1.57
C ILE A 119 6.54 -16.77 3.05
N HIS A 120 5.71 -15.83 3.51
CA HIS A 120 5.59 -15.44 4.93
C HIS A 120 4.70 -16.37 5.75
N ARG A 121 4.37 -17.57 5.22
CA ARG A 121 3.61 -18.63 5.92
C ARG A 121 2.29 -18.16 6.53
N CYS A 122 1.62 -17.21 5.86
CA CYS A 122 0.33 -16.70 6.33
C CYS A 122 -0.73 -17.81 6.34
N HIS A 123 -1.65 -17.73 7.30
CA HIS A 123 -2.78 -18.65 7.36
C HIS A 123 -3.72 -18.43 6.15
N PRO A 124 -4.30 -19.48 5.55
CA PRO A 124 -5.18 -19.34 4.39
C PRO A 124 -6.35 -18.36 4.59
N VAL A 125 -6.94 -18.34 5.80
CA VAL A 125 -8.00 -17.38 6.14
C VAL A 125 -7.51 -15.94 6.06
N PHE A 126 -6.32 -15.64 6.60
CA PHE A 126 -5.73 -14.29 6.48
C PHE A 126 -5.47 -13.94 5.01
N ILE A 127 -5.01 -14.89 4.20
CA ILE A 127 -4.78 -14.66 2.76
C ILE A 127 -6.09 -14.32 2.06
N ALA A 128 -7.16 -15.09 2.29
CA ALA A 128 -8.46 -14.83 1.69
C ALA A 128 -9.00 -13.44 2.09
N LEU A 129 -8.90 -13.09 3.37
CA LEU A 129 -9.29 -11.75 3.85
C LEU A 129 -8.41 -10.64 3.25
N PHE A 130 -7.10 -10.86 3.12
CA PHE A 130 -6.20 -9.87 2.52
C PHE A 130 -6.48 -9.62 1.04
N LEU A 131 -6.77 -10.68 0.28
CA LEU A 131 -7.08 -10.55 -1.14
C LEU A 131 -8.45 -9.87 -1.39
N THR A 132 -9.37 -9.95 -0.43
CA THR A 132 -10.70 -9.32 -0.49
C THR A 132 -10.78 -7.99 0.28
N ASN A 133 -9.63 -7.49 0.76
CA ASN A 133 -9.57 -6.31 1.59
C ASN A 133 -9.94 -5.04 0.81
N PHE A 134 -10.72 -4.16 1.44
CA PHE A 134 -11.12 -2.86 0.87
C PHE A 134 -9.95 -2.07 0.27
N TYR A 135 -8.82 -1.95 0.98
CA TYR A 135 -7.69 -1.17 0.47
C TYR A 135 -7.03 -1.82 -0.75
N LEU A 136 -7.03 -3.15 -0.85
CA LEU A 136 -6.45 -3.83 -2.00
C LEU A 136 -7.37 -3.71 -3.23
N ILE A 137 -8.69 -3.71 -3.03
CA ILE A 137 -9.66 -3.46 -4.09
C ILE A 137 -9.60 -2.00 -4.58
N VAL A 138 -9.48 -1.04 -3.67
CA VAL A 138 -9.25 0.38 -4.02
C VAL A 138 -7.92 0.55 -4.76
N LEU A 139 -6.87 -0.19 -4.36
CA LEU A 139 -5.59 -0.21 -5.06
C LEU A 139 -5.70 -0.73 -6.49
N ALA A 140 -6.47 -1.80 -6.69
CA ALA A 140 -6.70 -2.39 -8.00
C ALA A 140 -7.56 -1.48 -8.92
N THR A 141 -8.47 -0.69 -8.35
CA THR A 141 -9.42 0.10 -9.12
C THR A 141 -9.06 1.58 -9.20
N SER A 142 -9.28 2.33 -8.12
CA SER A 142 -9.18 3.79 -8.11
C SER A 142 -7.73 4.30 -8.00
N ALA A 143 -6.84 3.58 -7.33
CA ALA A 143 -5.46 4.03 -7.11
C ALA A 143 -4.46 3.43 -8.12
N GLU A 144 -4.72 3.60 -9.41
CA GLU A 144 -3.98 2.90 -10.48
C GLU A 144 -2.47 3.12 -10.43
N ARG A 145 -2.03 4.35 -10.15
CA ARG A 145 -0.62 4.72 -10.04
C ARG A 145 0.11 4.02 -8.90
N LEU A 146 -0.56 3.91 -7.75
CA LEU A 146 0.02 3.37 -6.51
C LEU A 146 0.28 1.86 -6.62
N LYS A 147 -0.50 1.14 -7.42
CA LYS A 147 -0.42 -0.33 -7.54
C LYS A 147 0.96 -0.80 -8.02
N PHE A 148 1.61 -0.06 -8.92
CA PHE A 148 2.95 -0.37 -9.42
C PHE A 148 4.00 -0.36 -8.32
N SER A 149 3.91 0.61 -7.42
CA SER A 149 4.80 0.69 -6.28
C SER A 149 4.60 -0.49 -5.33
N TYR A 150 3.36 -0.91 -5.12
CA TYR A 150 3.04 -2.10 -4.31
C TYR A 150 3.58 -3.38 -4.94
N ILE A 151 3.44 -3.56 -6.26
CA ILE A 151 4.04 -4.70 -6.98
C ILE A 151 5.54 -4.77 -6.67
N PHE A 152 6.27 -3.65 -6.78
CA PHE A 152 7.70 -3.61 -6.47
C PHE A 152 8.01 -3.88 -4.99
N LEU A 153 7.23 -3.34 -4.04
CA LEU A 153 7.41 -3.61 -2.62
C LEU A 153 7.18 -5.10 -2.26
N PHE A 154 6.17 -5.73 -2.85
CA PHE A 154 5.92 -7.17 -2.65
C PHE A 154 7.00 -8.03 -3.33
N LEU A 155 7.47 -7.67 -4.53
CA LEU A 155 8.62 -8.34 -5.15
C LEU A 155 9.90 -8.20 -4.29
N ALA A 156 10.12 -7.04 -3.66
CA ALA A 156 11.21 -6.84 -2.70
C ALA A 156 11.08 -7.73 -1.45
N LEU A 157 9.87 -8.08 -1.04
CA LEU A 157 9.63 -9.02 0.06
C LEU A 157 9.90 -10.47 -0.33
N MET A 158 9.77 -10.82 -1.62
CA MET A 158 10.00 -12.16 -2.14
C MET A 158 11.46 -12.44 -2.51
N THR A 159 12.28 -11.40 -2.64
CA THR A 159 13.65 -11.48 -3.16
C THR A 159 14.69 -11.12 -2.10
N ALA A 160 15.95 -11.52 -2.36
CA ALA A 160 17.09 -11.26 -1.48
C ALA A 160 18.24 -10.60 -2.24
N GLY A 161 19.24 -10.10 -1.50
CA GLY A 161 20.48 -9.55 -2.06
C GLY A 161 20.27 -8.30 -2.91
N ARG A 162 21.04 -8.17 -4.01
CA ARG A 162 21.02 -6.99 -4.88
C ARG A 162 19.69 -6.80 -5.62
N ILE A 163 19.01 -7.90 -5.97
CA ILE A 163 17.70 -7.85 -6.65
C ILE A 163 16.65 -7.17 -5.76
N ARG A 164 16.67 -7.47 -4.45
CA ARG A 164 15.79 -6.80 -3.49
C ARG A 164 15.96 -5.28 -3.50
N LEU A 165 17.20 -4.81 -3.57
CA LEU A 165 17.51 -3.37 -3.60
C LEU A 165 16.99 -2.70 -4.87
N ILE A 166 17.03 -3.39 -6.02
CA ILE A 166 16.44 -2.89 -7.27
C ILE A 166 14.95 -2.66 -7.09
N TRP A 167 14.21 -3.63 -6.54
CA TRP A 167 12.77 -3.48 -6.30
C TRP A 167 12.45 -2.36 -5.30
N ILE A 168 13.22 -2.25 -4.22
CA ILE A 168 13.08 -1.14 -3.25
C ILE A 168 13.32 0.21 -3.93
N ALA A 169 14.29 0.32 -4.85
CA ALA A 169 14.59 1.55 -5.57
C ALA A 169 13.53 1.88 -6.63
N LEU A 170 12.93 0.89 -7.28
CA LEU A 170 11.86 1.09 -8.27
C LEU A 170 10.53 1.53 -7.64
N ALA A 171 10.22 1.10 -6.41
CA ALA A 171 8.99 1.47 -5.71
C ALA A 171 8.74 3.00 -5.62
N PRO A 172 9.68 3.85 -5.17
CA PRO A 172 9.49 5.30 -5.12
C PRO A 172 9.49 5.97 -6.50
N LEU A 173 10.17 5.39 -7.50
CA LEU A 173 10.11 5.87 -8.88
C LEU A 173 8.74 5.62 -9.52
N ALA A 174 8.06 4.54 -9.10
CA ALA A 174 6.69 4.27 -9.49
C ALA A 174 5.71 5.21 -8.79
N HIS A 175 5.87 5.41 -7.49
CA HIS A 175 5.02 6.32 -6.74
C HIS A 175 5.71 6.82 -5.46
N PHE A 176 5.83 8.14 -5.33
CA PHE A 176 6.59 8.79 -4.26
C PHE A 176 6.10 8.42 -2.84
N GLN A 177 4.80 8.19 -2.63
CA GLN A 177 4.28 7.86 -1.29
C GLN A 177 4.86 6.57 -0.71
N SER A 178 5.41 5.67 -1.53
CA SER A 178 6.10 4.48 -1.02
C SER A 178 7.38 4.79 -0.26
N LEU A 179 7.99 5.96 -0.49
CA LEU A 179 9.14 6.42 0.30
C LEU A 179 8.75 6.58 1.77
N ILE A 180 7.50 6.96 2.05
CA ILE A 180 6.96 7.08 3.40
C ILE A 180 6.86 5.70 4.06
N THR A 181 6.34 4.70 3.34
CA THR A 181 6.30 3.31 3.80
C THR A 181 7.71 2.80 4.09
N LEU A 182 8.64 3.00 3.14
CA LEU A 182 10.03 2.55 3.27
C LEU A 182 10.75 3.24 4.43
N GLY A 183 10.56 4.55 4.63
CA GLY A 183 11.09 5.29 5.76
C GLY A 183 10.57 4.75 7.09
N SER A 184 9.28 4.43 7.17
CA SER A 184 8.66 3.85 8.37
C SER A 184 9.19 2.46 8.69
N VAL A 185 9.39 1.63 7.66
CA VAL A 185 10.02 0.32 7.77
C VAL A 185 11.50 0.42 8.15
N PHE A 186 12.22 1.39 7.60
CA PHE A 186 13.61 1.68 7.96
C PHE A 186 13.70 2.02 9.45
N VAL A 187 12.88 2.94 9.93
CA VAL A 187 12.77 3.27 11.35
C VAL A 187 12.53 1.99 12.17
N TRP A 188 11.59 1.12 11.76
CA TRP A 188 11.36 -0.14 12.46
C TRP A 188 12.62 -1.01 12.57
N HIS A 189 13.37 -1.22 11.49
CA HIS A 189 14.54 -2.12 11.54
C HIS A 189 15.74 -1.52 12.29
N PHE A 190 15.99 -0.22 12.15
CA PHE A 190 17.16 0.43 12.73
C PHE A 190 16.94 0.88 14.16
N PHE A 191 15.70 1.14 14.59
CA PHE A 191 15.43 1.66 15.94
C PHE A 191 15.92 0.74 17.06
N SER A 192 15.90 -0.59 16.86
CA SER A 192 16.41 -1.52 17.88
C SER A 192 17.92 -1.42 18.11
N GLN A 193 18.68 -1.04 17.09
CA GLN A 193 20.15 -0.93 17.12
C GLN A 193 20.64 0.34 17.81
N LEU A 194 19.75 1.30 18.05
CA LEU A 194 20.09 2.57 18.70
C LEU A 194 20.32 2.40 20.21
N SER A 195 21.19 3.25 20.77
CA SER A 195 21.41 3.34 22.22
C SER A 195 20.14 3.82 22.94
N ALA A 196 19.98 3.46 24.22
CA ALA A 196 18.80 3.86 25.00
C ALA A 196 18.59 5.39 25.03
N ARG A 197 19.68 6.16 25.17
CA ARG A 197 19.65 7.63 25.09
C ARG A 197 19.13 8.12 23.74
N MET A 198 19.65 7.55 22.64
CA MET A 198 19.23 7.93 21.29
C MET A 198 17.75 7.58 21.03
N LYS A 199 17.27 6.45 21.54
CA LYS A 199 15.85 6.06 21.47
C LYS A 199 14.93 7.08 22.14
N VAL A 200 15.32 7.58 23.32
CA VAL A 200 14.57 8.62 24.04
C VAL A 200 14.60 9.94 23.28
N VAL A 201 15.77 10.36 22.79
CA VAL A 201 15.92 11.62 22.01
C VAL A 201 15.09 11.58 20.73
N ILE A 202 15.17 10.50 19.96
CA ILE A 202 14.38 10.35 18.74
C ILE A 202 12.89 10.27 19.07
N GLY A 203 12.49 9.49 20.09
CA GLY A 203 11.09 9.41 20.50
C GLY A 203 10.52 10.76 20.91
N ALA A 204 11.23 11.52 21.75
CA ALA A 204 10.84 12.87 22.14
C ALA A 204 10.83 13.83 20.95
N GLY A 205 11.85 13.78 20.09
CA GLY A 205 11.94 14.58 18.88
C GLY A 205 10.80 14.31 17.89
N THR A 206 10.42 13.04 17.70
CA THR A 206 9.25 12.67 16.87
C THR A 206 7.95 13.16 17.49
N ALA A 207 7.78 13.06 18.81
CA ALA A 207 6.60 13.58 19.49
C ALA A 207 6.48 15.11 19.35
N VAL A 208 7.56 15.85 19.64
CA VAL A 208 7.61 17.32 19.49
C VAL A 208 7.40 17.72 18.03
N GLY A 209 8.05 17.03 17.08
CA GLY A 209 7.87 17.28 15.66
C GLY A 209 6.43 17.04 15.19
N ALA A 210 5.78 15.97 15.65
CA ALA A 210 4.37 15.72 15.36
C ALA A 210 3.46 16.82 15.91
N VAL A 211 3.67 17.26 17.15
CA VAL A 211 2.93 18.39 17.75
C VAL A 211 3.20 19.69 16.99
N GLY A 212 4.44 19.95 16.61
CA GLY A 212 4.82 21.12 15.82
C GLY A 212 4.16 21.15 14.44
N LEU A 213 4.10 20.01 13.76
CA LEU A 213 3.37 19.88 12.48
C LEU A 213 1.86 20.10 12.69
N LEU A 214 1.26 19.52 13.72
CA LEU A 214 -0.15 19.75 14.05
C LEU A 214 -0.45 21.23 14.30
N TYR A 215 0.44 21.92 15.01
CA TYR A 215 0.32 23.36 15.25
C TYR A 215 0.47 24.17 13.97
N PHE A 216 1.51 23.90 13.18
CA PHE A 216 1.79 24.63 11.93
C PHE A 216 0.66 24.47 10.90
N PHE A 217 0.12 23.25 10.78
CA PHE A 217 -0.99 22.95 9.86
C PHE A 217 -2.37 23.17 10.49
N SER A 218 -2.46 23.71 11.71
CA SER A 218 -3.74 23.88 12.42
C SER A 218 -4.77 24.69 11.64
N THR A 219 -4.36 25.70 10.88
CA THR A 219 -5.27 26.50 10.04
C THR A 219 -5.79 25.70 8.84
N ALA A 220 -4.93 24.95 8.15
CA ALA A 220 -5.33 24.02 7.09
C ALA A 220 -6.24 22.90 7.64
N LEU A 221 -5.98 22.46 8.87
CA LEU A 221 -6.82 21.51 9.59
C LEU A 221 -8.18 22.09 9.92
N LEU A 222 -8.26 23.31 10.43
CA LEU A 222 -9.52 23.99 10.71
C LEU A 222 -10.29 24.27 9.42
N GLY A 223 -9.60 24.63 8.33
CA GLY A 223 -10.20 24.82 7.01
C GLY A 223 -10.78 23.53 6.43
N LYS A 224 -9.99 22.44 6.46
CA LYS A 224 -10.48 21.10 6.11
C LYS A 224 -11.62 20.68 7.03
N PHE A 225 -11.47 20.86 8.34
CA PHE A 225 -12.49 20.50 9.32
C PHE A 225 -13.81 21.24 9.06
N ALA A 226 -13.76 22.54 8.79
CA ALA A 226 -14.93 23.34 8.42
C ALA A 226 -15.56 22.85 7.12
N SER A 227 -14.76 22.51 6.08
CA SER A 227 -15.30 21.92 4.85
C SER A 227 -15.85 20.49 5.04
N TYR A 228 -15.31 19.75 6.02
CA TYR A 228 -15.67 18.36 6.32
C TYR A 228 -16.70 18.20 7.44
N GLN A 229 -17.22 19.27 8.04
CA GLN A 229 -18.32 19.16 9.01
C GLN A 229 -19.58 18.49 8.43
N GLY A 230 -19.65 18.32 7.09
CA GLY A 230 -20.65 17.47 6.42
C GLY A 230 -20.16 16.14 5.84
N GLN A 231 -18.85 15.83 5.77
CA GLN A 231 -18.31 14.72 4.93
C GLN A 231 -17.10 13.95 5.53
N GLY A 232 -17.06 13.69 6.84
CA GLY A 232 -16.30 12.53 7.36
C GLY A 232 -14.80 12.65 7.63
N GLY A 233 -14.16 13.82 7.48
CA GLY A 233 -12.69 13.96 7.64
C GLY A 233 -12.10 13.57 9.01
N LEU A 234 -12.88 13.60 10.10
CA LEU A 234 -12.43 13.10 11.41
C LEU A 234 -12.24 11.57 11.43
N ILE A 235 -13.08 10.85 10.68
CA ILE A 235 -13.09 9.37 10.67
C ILE A 235 -11.77 8.84 10.12
N ASP A 236 -11.15 9.58 9.21
CA ASP A 236 -9.91 9.17 8.60
C ASP A 236 -8.72 9.25 9.55
N ILE A 237 -8.62 10.33 10.34
CA ILE A 237 -7.59 10.49 11.36
C ILE A 237 -7.78 9.41 12.43
N LEU A 238 -9.03 9.16 12.82
CA LEU A 238 -9.38 8.10 13.75
C LEU A 238 -8.98 6.72 13.21
N SER A 239 -9.03 6.50 11.89
CA SER A 239 -8.59 5.24 11.28
C SER A 239 -7.08 5.02 11.44
N GLY A 240 -6.26 6.06 11.18
CA GLY A 240 -4.81 5.99 11.43
C GLY A 240 -4.45 5.79 12.90
N LEU A 241 -5.16 6.49 13.81
CA LEU A 241 -5.01 6.32 15.26
C LEU A 241 -5.45 4.93 15.71
N ALA A 242 -6.55 4.39 15.19
CA ALA A 242 -7.05 3.06 15.51
C ALA A 242 -6.05 1.98 15.06
N LEU A 243 -5.44 2.12 13.88
CA LEU A 243 -4.36 1.24 13.41
C LEU A 243 -3.12 1.31 14.32
N CYS A 244 -2.73 2.51 14.76
CA CYS A 244 -1.65 2.67 15.72
C CYS A 244 -1.99 2.03 17.08
N GLY A 245 -3.22 2.20 17.58
CA GLY A 245 -3.72 1.55 18.78
C GLY A 245 -3.69 0.02 18.66
N ALA A 246 -4.11 -0.52 17.52
CA ALA A 246 -4.02 -1.95 17.22
C ALA A 246 -2.56 -2.44 17.18
N ALA A 247 -1.65 -1.70 16.54
CA ALA A 247 -0.23 -2.00 16.54
C ALA A 247 0.36 -1.98 17.96
N LEU A 248 -0.01 -0.97 18.75
CA LEU A 248 0.34 -0.89 20.16
C LEU A 248 -0.28 -2.00 20.98
N ALA A 249 -1.38 -2.64 20.60
CA ALA A 249 -1.88 -3.83 21.29
C ALA A 249 -1.03 -5.07 20.95
N ILE A 250 -0.67 -5.24 19.68
CA ILE A 250 -0.02 -6.44 19.13
C ILE A 250 1.48 -6.53 19.45
N PHE A 251 2.21 -5.42 19.34
CA PHE A 251 3.68 -5.43 19.41
C PHE A 251 4.20 -4.97 20.78
N HIS A 252 5.11 -5.75 21.37
CA HIS A 252 5.61 -5.51 22.73
C HIS A 252 6.37 -4.17 22.87
N ASN A 253 7.20 -3.79 21.88
CA ASN A 253 7.98 -2.56 21.96
C ASN A 253 7.15 -1.32 21.56
N ARG A 254 6.47 -0.73 22.55
CA ARG A 254 5.54 0.39 22.35
C ARG A 254 6.22 1.63 21.75
N THR A 255 7.44 1.97 22.19
CA THR A 255 8.19 3.11 21.66
C THR A 255 8.51 2.93 20.19
N LYS A 256 8.94 1.72 19.79
CA LYS A 256 9.23 1.39 18.40
C LYS A 256 7.99 1.55 17.51
N VAL A 257 6.84 1.05 17.97
CA VAL A 257 5.55 1.25 17.27
C VAL A 257 5.24 2.75 17.14
N PHE A 258 5.32 3.49 18.24
CA PHE A 258 4.99 4.91 18.24
C PHE A 258 5.86 5.71 17.27
N VAL A 259 7.18 5.52 17.28
CA VAL A 259 8.11 6.22 16.38
C VAL A 259 7.88 5.84 14.91
N THR A 260 7.42 4.61 14.63
CA THR A 260 7.07 4.18 13.27
C THR A 260 5.74 4.80 12.79
N PHE A 261 4.70 4.83 13.63
CA PHE A 261 3.35 5.26 13.20
C PHE A 261 3.08 6.75 13.38
N ALA A 262 3.71 7.43 14.34
CA ALA A 262 3.46 8.85 14.58
C ALA A 262 3.75 9.74 13.35
N PRO A 263 4.86 9.55 12.60
CA PRO A 263 5.08 10.29 11.35
C PRO A 263 4.01 10.02 10.28
N LEU A 264 3.52 8.78 10.18
CA LEU A 264 2.47 8.41 9.22
C LEU A 264 1.15 9.14 9.51
N ILE A 265 0.76 9.17 10.79
CA ILE A 265 -0.43 9.88 11.24
C ILE A 265 -0.25 11.39 11.03
N ALA A 266 0.92 11.94 11.38
CA ALA A 266 1.23 13.35 11.14
C ALA A 266 1.14 13.72 9.65
N LEU A 267 1.66 12.87 8.76
CA LEU A 267 1.59 13.08 7.31
C LEU A 267 0.17 12.96 6.74
N THR A 268 -0.74 12.25 7.41
CA THR A 268 -2.16 12.15 7.02
C THR A 268 -2.84 13.52 6.98
N PHE A 269 -2.44 14.42 7.89
CA PHE A 269 -2.94 15.79 7.93
C PHE A 269 -2.49 16.64 6.73
N ILE A 270 -1.27 16.41 6.27
CA ILE A 270 -0.62 17.19 5.21
C ILE A 270 -1.06 16.67 3.84
N LEU A 271 -0.90 15.36 3.62
CA LEU A 271 -1.02 14.73 2.30
C LEU A 271 -2.44 14.24 1.96
N GLY A 272 -3.37 14.31 2.93
CA GLY A 272 -4.74 13.82 2.76
C GLY A 272 -4.94 12.41 3.31
N SER A 273 -6.19 12.12 3.66
CA SER A 273 -6.55 10.97 4.49
C SER A 273 -6.51 9.63 3.79
N ASP A 274 -7.19 9.49 2.66
CA ASP A 274 -7.44 8.18 2.06
C ASP A 274 -6.16 7.43 1.68
N ARG A 275 -5.26 8.12 0.99
CA ARG A 275 -3.98 7.54 0.54
C ARG A 275 -3.04 7.28 1.72
N MET A 276 -3.01 8.16 2.71
CA MET A 276 -2.17 7.97 3.89
C MET A 276 -2.67 6.87 4.82
N ASN A 277 -3.99 6.64 4.87
CA ASN A 277 -4.56 5.49 5.56
C ASN A 277 -4.19 4.17 4.89
N MET A 278 -4.18 4.13 3.54
CA MET A 278 -3.66 2.97 2.80
C MET A 278 -2.17 2.72 3.10
N VAL A 279 -1.34 3.77 3.09
CA VAL A 279 0.09 3.67 3.46
C VAL A 279 0.26 3.14 4.89
N THR A 280 -0.49 3.68 5.85
CA THR A 280 -0.46 3.28 7.26
C THR A 280 -0.89 1.82 7.45
N PHE A 281 -1.96 1.41 6.77
CA PHE A 281 -2.42 0.03 6.76
C PHE A 281 -1.36 -0.91 6.16
N THR A 282 -0.73 -0.53 5.06
CA THR A 282 0.31 -1.34 4.42
C THR A 282 1.55 -1.47 5.28
N THR A 283 1.98 -0.40 5.96
CA THR A 283 3.05 -0.48 6.97
C THR A 283 2.64 -1.42 8.10
N PHE A 284 1.42 -1.32 8.62
CA PHE A 284 0.91 -2.23 9.66
C PHE A 284 0.94 -3.70 9.23
N ILE A 285 0.45 -4.01 8.03
CA ILE A 285 0.46 -5.37 7.51
C ILE A 285 1.88 -5.87 7.27
N TYR A 286 2.76 -5.04 6.71
CA TYR A 286 4.18 -5.37 6.56
C TYR A 286 4.80 -5.80 7.90
N LEU A 287 4.56 -5.04 8.98
CA LEU A 287 5.08 -5.38 10.30
C LEU A 287 4.47 -6.69 10.82
N CYS A 288 3.18 -6.91 10.61
CA CYS A 288 2.52 -8.17 10.98
C CYS A 288 3.09 -9.37 10.20
N LEU A 289 3.47 -9.18 8.93
CA LEU A 289 4.10 -10.22 8.12
C LEU A 289 5.50 -10.57 8.62
N VAL A 290 6.35 -9.56 8.82
CA VAL A 290 7.74 -9.74 9.25
C VAL A 290 7.84 -10.35 10.65
N GLU A 291 6.96 -9.93 11.57
CA GLU A 291 6.94 -10.41 12.97
C GLU A 291 6.02 -11.64 13.15
N ASN A 292 5.50 -12.22 12.06
CA ASN A 292 4.60 -13.40 12.06
C ASN A 292 3.35 -13.23 12.96
N LYS A 293 2.77 -12.02 13.01
CA LYS A 293 1.58 -11.69 13.82
C LYS A 293 0.26 -11.75 13.05
N THR A 294 0.24 -12.28 11.83
CA THR A 294 -0.97 -12.34 10.97
C THR A 294 -2.13 -13.16 11.55
N LYS A 295 -1.85 -14.05 12.51
CA LYS A 295 -2.88 -14.84 13.22
C LYS A 295 -3.48 -14.15 14.45
N HIS A 296 -2.98 -12.97 14.82
CA HIS A 296 -3.44 -12.29 16.02
C HIS A 296 -4.93 -11.89 15.89
N PRO A 297 -5.77 -12.08 16.92
CA PRO A 297 -7.21 -11.82 16.82
C PRO A 297 -7.56 -10.41 16.37
N VAL A 298 -6.83 -9.40 16.87
CA VAL A 298 -6.99 -7.99 16.46
C VAL A 298 -6.70 -7.80 14.96
N VAL A 299 -5.67 -8.46 14.42
CA VAL A 299 -5.35 -8.40 12.99
C VAL A 299 -6.50 -9.00 12.18
N LEU A 300 -6.97 -10.19 12.57
CA LEU A 300 -8.08 -10.85 11.87
C LEU A 300 -9.37 -10.03 11.93
N ALA A 301 -9.68 -9.39 13.07
CA ALA A 301 -10.84 -8.51 13.20
C ALA A 301 -10.77 -7.31 12.24
N ILE A 302 -9.62 -6.64 12.16
CA ILE A 302 -9.39 -5.55 11.20
C ILE A 302 -9.54 -6.05 9.75
N MET A 303 -8.97 -7.21 9.45
CA MET A 303 -9.07 -7.81 8.12
C MET A 303 -10.51 -8.15 7.75
N ILE A 304 -11.30 -8.74 8.66
CA ILE A 304 -12.72 -9.03 8.44
C ILE A 304 -13.50 -7.74 8.18
N TYR A 305 -13.29 -6.71 9.01
CA TYR A 305 -13.95 -5.42 8.84
C TYR A 305 -13.66 -4.80 7.47
N LEU A 306 -12.39 -4.75 7.07
CA LEU A 306 -11.99 -4.19 5.78
C LEU A 306 -12.43 -5.07 4.60
N SER A 307 -12.49 -6.40 4.74
CA SER A 307 -13.08 -7.27 3.73
C SER A 307 -14.59 -7.07 3.61
N TYR A 308 -15.30 -6.81 4.72
CA TYR A 308 -16.73 -6.48 4.67
C TYR A 308 -16.98 -5.12 4.00
N LYS A 309 -16.17 -4.11 4.32
CA LYS A 309 -16.26 -2.77 3.71
C LYS A 309 -16.11 -2.80 2.18
N SER A 310 -15.40 -3.79 1.63
CA SER A 310 -15.21 -3.89 0.19
C SER A 310 -16.49 -4.21 -0.59
N PHE A 311 -17.47 -4.88 0.01
CA PHE A 311 -18.77 -5.11 -0.63
C PHE A 311 -19.50 -3.81 -0.93
N GLY A 312 -19.51 -2.85 0.00
CA GLY A 312 -20.12 -1.54 -0.23
C GLY A 312 -19.45 -0.79 -1.37
N PHE A 313 -18.11 -0.84 -1.44
CA PHE A 313 -17.36 -0.22 -2.54
C PHE A 313 -17.72 -0.84 -3.89
N ILE A 314 -17.75 -2.17 -4.00
CA ILE A 314 -18.09 -2.86 -5.24
C ILE A 314 -19.55 -2.61 -5.63
N ASP A 315 -20.49 -2.65 -4.67
CA ASP A 315 -21.90 -2.35 -4.91
C ASP A 315 -22.10 -0.92 -5.46
N ASN A 316 -21.37 0.04 -4.90
CA ASN A 316 -21.37 1.43 -5.38
C ASN A 316 -20.81 1.55 -6.80
N VAL A 317 -19.71 0.85 -7.12
CA VAL A 317 -19.17 0.81 -8.49
C VAL A 317 -20.21 0.25 -9.46
N LEU A 318 -20.87 -0.86 -9.12
CA LEU A 318 -21.83 -1.51 -10.01
C LEU A 318 -23.12 -0.70 -10.20
N LYS A 319 -23.60 -0.02 -9.15
CA LYS A 319 -24.84 0.78 -9.21
C LYS A 319 -24.64 2.16 -9.81
N TYR A 320 -23.55 2.83 -9.46
CA TYR A 320 -23.36 4.26 -9.74
C TYR A 320 -22.16 4.54 -10.64
N GLY A 321 -21.36 3.54 -11.00
CA GLY A 321 -20.11 3.75 -11.73
C GLY A 321 -19.04 4.48 -10.92
N ASN A 322 -19.21 4.60 -9.59
CA ASN A 322 -18.28 5.27 -8.68
C ASN A 322 -18.27 4.58 -7.30
N GLY A 323 -17.10 4.17 -6.82
CA GLY A 323 -16.96 3.47 -5.54
C GLY A 323 -17.06 4.33 -4.27
N PHE A 324 -17.09 5.66 -4.37
CA PHE A 324 -17.03 6.58 -3.21
C PHE A 324 -18.29 7.43 -3.00
N ILE A 325 -19.43 7.01 -3.55
CA ILE A 325 -20.75 7.66 -3.36
C ILE A 325 -21.45 7.10 -2.12
#